data_AF-A0A521G041-F1
#
_entry.id   AF-A0A521G041-F1
#
_cell.length_a   1.000
_cell.length_b   1.000
_cell.length_c   1.000
_cell.angle_alpha   90.00
_cell.angle_beta   90.00
_cell.angle_gamma   90.00
#
_symmetry.space_group_name_H-M   'P 1'
#
loop_
_entity.id
_entity.type
_entity.pdbx_description
1 polymer ?
#
loop_
_entity_poly.entity_id
_entity_poly.type
_entity_poly.pdbx_seq_one_letter_code
_entity_poly.pdbx_strand_id
1 'polypeptide(L)'
;MGKKIYKSDGGKMNIAIGKHAVAEQTINHAVPQGVPVEDLLKLLAEIKAKLPELPAEAQAELRNEVEGAELQARKDKPDGKKIAAKLEAAKDVLTAIPGTVAAALPVGELLGKALIWCGKAVGM
;
A
#
# COMPACT_ATOMS: atom_id res chain seq x y z
N MET A 1 10.02 28.71 60.88
CA MET A 1 10.97 27.92 60.06
C MET A 1 10.47 26.48 59.99
N GLY A 2 10.39 25.88 58.79
CA GLY A 2 10.07 24.45 58.59
C GLY A 2 9.05 24.21 57.49
N LYS A 3 9.48 23.54 56.41
CA LYS A 3 8.90 23.49 55.06
C LYS A 3 7.59 22.67 54.90
N LYS A 4 6.75 23.11 53.95
CA LYS A 4 5.74 22.32 53.22
C LYS A 4 6.41 21.31 52.28
N ILE A 5 5.89 20.08 52.19
CA ILE A 5 5.84 19.27 50.96
C ILE A 5 4.52 18.50 50.97
N TYR A 6 3.62 18.85 50.06
CA TYR A 6 2.40 18.10 49.78
C TYR A 6 2.75 16.98 48.78
N LYS A 7 2.45 15.73 49.14
CA LYS A 7 2.45 14.62 48.18
C LYS A 7 1.09 14.62 47.50
N SER A 8 1.07 14.95 46.21
CA SER A 8 -0.06 14.76 45.33
C SER A 8 0.04 13.33 44.80
N ASP A 9 -0.72 12.40 45.38
CA ASP A 9 -0.90 11.06 44.82
C ASP A 9 -1.73 11.20 43.55
N GLY A 10 -1.01 11.32 42.43
CA GLY A 10 -1.58 11.31 41.09
C GLY A 10 -2.37 10.02 40.89
N GLY A 11 -3.68 10.18 40.78
CA GLY A 11 -4.61 9.12 40.43
C GLY A 11 -4.15 8.42 39.16
N LYS A 12 -3.70 7.17 39.30
CA LYS A 12 -3.54 6.24 38.19
C LYS A 12 -4.95 5.82 37.79
N MET A 13 -5.55 6.56 36.86
CA MET A 13 -6.71 6.09 36.13
C MET A 13 -6.26 4.91 35.26
N ASN A 14 -6.52 3.70 35.75
CA ASN A 14 -6.43 2.50 34.94
C ASN A 14 -7.62 2.54 33.97
N ILE A 15 -7.43 3.08 32.77
CA ILE A 15 -8.40 2.92 31.69
C ILE A 15 -8.31 1.45 31.26
N ALA A 16 -9.17 0.63 31.86
CA ALA A 16 -9.53 -0.67 31.32
C ALA A 16 -10.34 -0.43 30.04
N ILE A 17 -9.65 -0.29 28.90
CA ILE A 17 -10.29 -0.43 27.59
C ILE A 17 -10.50 -1.93 27.40
N GLY A 18 -11.65 -2.39 27.88
CA GLY A 18 -12.15 -3.73 27.61
C GLY A 18 -12.38 -3.91 26.11
N LYS A 19 -11.87 -5.03 25.60
CA LYS A 19 -12.42 -5.83 24.51
C LYS A 19 -12.91 -5.03 23.29
N HIS A 20 -12.07 -4.99 22.28
CA HIS A 20 -12.39 -5.59 20.98
C HIS A 20 -11.07 -6.11 20.43
N ALA A 21 -10.69 -7.31 20.87
CA ALA A 21 -9.92 -8.17 19.98
C ALA A 21 -10.90 -8.52 18.85
N VAL A 22 -10.98 -7.64 17.85
CA VAL A 22 -11.21 -8.12 16.50
C VAL A 22 -10.04 -9.06 16.27
N ALA A 23 -10.29 -10.33 16.49
CA ALA A 23 -9.68 -11.34 15.64
C ALA A 23 -10.15 -10.96 14.23
N GLU A 24 -9.49 -9.97 13.62
CA GLU A 24 -9.38 -9.94 12.19
C GLU A 24 -8.85 -11.31 11.88
N GLN A 25 -9.76 -12.15 11.39
CA GLN A 25 -9.42 -13.36 10.70
C GLN A 25 -8.67 -12.85 9.47
N THR A 26 -7.38 -12.54 9.68
CA THR A 26 -6.43 -12.23 8.64
C THR A 26 -6.29 -13.55 7.93
N ILE A 27 -7.25 -13.81 7.02
CA ILE A 27 -7.04 -14.73 5.94
C ILE A 27 -5.82 -14.11 5.25
N ASN A 28 -4.64 -14.61 5.61
CA ASN A 28 -3.40 -14.21 4.98
C ASN A 28 -3.60 -14.67 3.54
N HIS A 29 -4.00 -13.74 2.66
CA HIS A 29 -3.99 -13.93 1.22
C HIS A 29 -2.53 -13.81 0.78
N ALA A 30 -1.70 -14.66 1.38
CA ALA A 30 -0.32 -14.83 1.04
C ALA A 30 -0.29 -15.25 -0.42
N VAL A 31 0.59 -14.59 -1.19
CA VAL A 31 0.83 -14.95 -2.59
C VAL A 31 1.17 -16.45 -2.67
N PRO A 32 0.45 -17.25 -3.47
CA PRO A 32 0.70 -18.66 -3.67
C PRO A 32 2.15 -18.90 -4.06
N GLN A 33 2.74 -19.96 -3.49
CA GLN A 33 4.07 -20.42 -3.87
C GLN A 33 4.02 -20.93 -5.32
N GLY A 34 4.40 -20.07 -6.26
CA GLY A 34 4.33 -20.37 -7.69
C GLY A 34 4.14 -19.12 -8.56
N VAL A 35 3.70 -18.00 -7.98
CA VAL A 35 3.68 -16.72 -8.68
C VAL A 35 4.92 -15.91 -8.27
N PRO A 36 5.92 -15.72 -9.16
CA PRO A 36 7.17 -15.04 -8.82
C PRO A 36 6.91 -13.56 -8.51
N VAL A 37 7.28 -13.14 -7.30
CA VAL A 37 7.14 -11.75 -6.82
C VAL A 37 8.10 -10.80 -7.55
N GLU A 38 9.20 -11.33 -8.06
CA GLU A 38 10.20 -10.64 -8.85
C GLU A 38 9.60 -10.06 -10.14
N ASP A 39 8.61 -10.73 -10.74
CA ASP A 39 7.95 -10.22 -11.93
C ASP A 39 7.05 -9.02 -11.60
N LEU A 40 6.38 -9.04 -10.45
CA LEU A 40 5.70 -7.84 -9.94
C LEU A 40 6.69 -6.71 -9.68
N LEU A 41 7.82 -6.99 -9.01
CA LEU A 41 8.81 -5.96 -8.69
C LEU A 41 9.42 -5.30 -9.94
N LYS A 42 9.60 -6.05 -11.03
CA LYS A 42 10.02 -5.50 -12.34
C LYS A 42 8.96 -4.54 -12.90
N LEU A 43 7.69 -4.95 -12.90
CA LEU A 43 6.58 -4.09 -13.34
C LEU A 43 6.51 -2.79 -12.54
N LEU A 44 6.64 -2.86 -11.20
CA LEU A 44 6.66 -1.68 -10.34
C LEU A 44 7.86 -0.76 -10.62
N ALA A 45 9.03 -1.33 -10.93
CA ALA A 45 10.20 -0.55 -11.32
C ALA A 45 10.00 0.17 -12.67
N GLU A 46 9.40 -0.50 -13.66
CA GLU A 46 9.06 0.08 -14.96
C GLU A 46 8.04 1.22 -14.81
N ILE A 47 7.01 1.05 -13.97
CA ILE A 47 6.03 2.12 -13.68
C ILE A 47 6.75 3.34 -13.10
N LYS A 48 7.62 3.15 -12.09
CA LYS A 48 8.39 4.24 -11.47
C LYS A 48 9.28 4.98 -12.48
N ALA A 49 9.90 4.27 -13.41
CA ALA A 49 10.74 4.86 -14.44
C ALA A 49 9.94 5.76 -15.41
N LYS A 50 8.64 5.49 -15.57
CA LYS A 50 7.73 6.26 -16.43
C LYS A 50 7.01 7.40 -15.74
N LEU A 51 7.00 7.46 -14.40
CA LEU A 51 6.34 8.54 -13.67
C LEU A 51 6.80 9.95 -14.09
N PRO A 52 8.09 10.22 -14.38
CA PRO A 52 8.51 11.55 -14.84
C PRO A 52 7.88 11.99 -16.17
N GLU A 53 7.33 11.06 -16.96
CA GLU A 53 6.62 11.34 -18.22
C GLU A 53 5.18 11.83 -17.98
N LEU A 54 4.65 11.70 -16.76
CA LEU A 54 3.29 12.11 -16.38
C LEU A 54 3.25 13.56 -15.89
N PRO A 55 2.06 14.20 -15.87
CA PRO A 55 1.87 15.50 -15.24
C PRO A 55 2.25 15.49 -13.76
N ALA A 56 2.86 16.58 -13.29
CA ALA A 56 3.45 16.69 -11.95
C ALA A 56 2.44 16.37 -10.83
N GLU A 57 1.19 16.76 -11.02
CA GLU A 57 0.07 16.48 -10.12
C GLU A 57 -0.14 14.99 -9.87
N ALA A 58 0.09 14.15 -10.88
CA ALA A 58 -0.10 12.71 -10.77
C ALA A 58 1.15 11.98 -10.26
N GLN A 59 2.34 12.53 -10.50
CA GLN A 59 3.60 11.84 -10.19
C GLN A 59 3.74 11.49 -8.70
N ALA A 60 3.36 12.40 -7.81
CA ALA A 60 3.53 12.21 -6.37
C ALA A 60 2.60 11.11 -5.83
N GLU A 61 1.32 11.15 -6.21
CA GLU A 61 0.32 10.18 -5.77
C GLU A 61 0.59 8.79 -6.38
N LEU A 62 0.87 8.70 -7.68
CA LEU A 62 1.25 7.43 -8.30
C LEU A 62 2.54 6.85 -7.69
N ARG A 63 3.55 7.69 -7.40
CA ARG A 63 4.76 7.25 -6.74
C ARG A 63 4.46 6.63 -5.37
N ASN A 64 3.67 7.31 -4.55
CA ASN A 64 3.31 6.83 -3.22
C ASN A 64 2.60 5.47 -3.27
N GLU A 65 1.66 5.30 -4.19
CA GLU A 65 0.93 4.04 -4.31
C GLU A 65 1.80 2.90 -4.85
N VAL A 66 2.66 3.17 -5.84
CA VAL A 66 3.58 2.18 -6.41
C VAL A 66 4.67 1.77 -5.41
N GLU A 67 5.23 2.72 -4.66
CA GLU A 67 6.17 2.42 -3.56
C GLU A 67 5.47 1.64 -2.43
N GLY A 68 4.22 1.98 -2.12
CA GLY A 68 3.38 1.23 -1.19
C GLY A 68 3.17 -0.22 -1.63
N ALA A 69 2.88 -0.46 -2.91
CA ALA A 69 2.77 -1.81 -3.48
C ALA A 69 4.10 -2.56 -3.39
N GLU A 70 5.22 -1.92 -3.69
CA GLU A 70 6.56 -2.51 -3.61
C GLU A 70 6.92 -2.92 -2.18
N LEU A 71 6.63 -2.05 -1.20
CA LEU A 71 6.87 -2.33 0.21
C LEU A 71 6.06 -3.54 0.69
N GLN A 72 4.82 -3.73 0.20
CA GLN A 72 4.05 -4.94 0.52
C GLN A 72 4.60 -6.17 -0.18
N ALA A 73 5.04 -6.05 -1.44
CA ALA A 73 5.61 -7.13 -2.22
C ALA A 73 6.93 -7.67 -1.64
N ARG A 74 7.73 -6.81 -0.99
CA ARG A 74 9.02 -7.20 -0.38
C ARG A 74 8.93 -7.82 1.02
N LYS A 75 7.74 -7.93 1.60
CA LYS A 75 7.57 -8.54 2.92
C LYS A 75 7.83 -10.04 2.88
N ASP A 76 8.22 -10.62 4.02
CA ASP A 76 8.37 -12.08 4.19
C ASP A 76 7.09 -12.85 3.80
N LYS A 77 5.93 -12.20 3.97
CA LYS A 77 4.62 -12.69 3.54
C LYS A 77 3.93 -11.58 2.75
N PRO A 78 4.11 -11.52 1.42
CA PRO A 78 3.43 -10.56 0.58
C PRO A 78 1.91 -10.80 0.61
N ASP A 79 1.14 -9.73 0.77
CA ASP A 79 -0.32 -9.75 0.80
C ASP A 79 -0.85 -9.25 -0.56
N GLY A 80 -1.29 -10.18 -1.40
CA GLY A 80 -1.75 -9.86 -2.76
C GLY A 80 -2.93 -8.89 -2.79
N LYS A 81 -3.80 -8.89 -1.77
CA LYS A 81 -4.92 -7.95 -1.70
C LYS A 81 -4.47 -6.53 -1.35
N LYS A 82 -3.52 -6.39 -0.43
CA LYS A 82 -2.94 -5.07 -0.10
C LYS A 82 -2.15 -4.50 -1.26
N ILE A 83 -1.41 -5.35 -1.98
CA ILE A 83 -0.72 -4.95 -3.21
C ILE A 83 -1.75 -4.51 -4.26
N ALA A 84 -2.79 -5.30 -4.51
CA ALA A 84 -3.84 -4.95 -5.48
C ALA A 84 -4.53 -3.63 -5.13
N ALA A 85 -4.88 -3.41 -3.86
CA ALA A 85 -5.51 -2.17 -3.42
C ALA A 85 -4.64 -0.93 -3.70
N LYS A 86 -3.31 -1.07 -3.54
CA LYS A 86 -2.35 -0.01 -3.89
C LYS A 86 -2.29 0.23 -5.40
N LEU A 87 -2.34 -0.82 -6.20
CA LEU A 87 -2.32 -0.69 -7.65
C LEU A 87 -3.62 -0.15 -8.24
N GLU A 88 -4.78 -0.47 -7.66
CA GLU A 88 -6.05 0.15 -8.04
C GLU A 88 -6.04 1.65 -7.68
N ALA A 89 -5.53 2.03 -6.51
CA ALA A 89 -5.38 3.44 -6.16
C ALA A 89 -4.46 4.18 -7.16
N ALA A 90 -3.34 3.58 -7.56
CA ALA A 90 -2.47 4.16 -8.59
C ALA A 90 -3.18 4.32 -9.95
N LYS A 91 -4.05 3.37 -10.30
CA LYS A 91 -4.86 3.42 -11.52
C LYS A 91 -5.93 4.50 -11.43
N ASP A 92 -6.57 4.69 -10.29
CA ASP A 92 -7.54 5.77 -10.07
C ASP A 92 -6.89 7.14 -10.29
N VAL A 93 -5.70 7.36 -9.71
CA VAL A 93 -4.91 8.59 -9.96
C VAL A 93 -4.61 8.76 -11.45
N LEU A 94 -4.20 7.68 -12.13
CA LEU A 94 -3.93 7.71 -13.56
C LEU A 94 -5.18 8.06 -14.39
N THR A 95 -6.36 7.54 -14.03
CA THR A 95 -7.63 7.84 -14.72
C THR A 95 -8.13 9.25 -14.49
N ALA A 96 -7.70 9.90 -13.41
CA ALA A 96 -7.98 11.32 -13.15
C ALA A 96 -7.15 12.26 -14.03
N ILE A 97 -6.08 11.76 -14.67
CA ILE A 97 -5.29 12.52 -15.64
C ILE A 97 -6.13 12.76 -16.90
N PRO A 98 -6.07 13.97 -17.51
CA PRO A 98 -6.71 14.22 -18.79
C PRO A 98 -6.32 13.17 -19.85
N GLY A 99 -7.32 12.59 -20.53
CA GLY A 99 -7.14 11.50 -21.49
C GLY A 99 -6.30 11.83 -22.74
N THR A 100 -5.80 13.06 -22.87
CA THR A 100 -4.87 13.51 -23.93
C THR A 100 -3.40 13.27 -23.58
N VAL A 101 -3.09 12.82 -22.37
CA VAL A 101 -1.71 12.54 -21.95
C VAL A 101 -1.27 11.18 -22.51
N ALA A 102 -0.53 11.21 -23.62
CA ALA A 102 -0.03 9.99 -24.28
C ALA A 102 0.82 9.10 -23.35
N ALA A 103 1.54 9.71 -22.40
CA ALA A 103 2.34 9.00 -21.40
C ALA A 103 1.51 8.19 -20.37
N ALA A 104 0.21 8.46 -20.24
CA ALA A 104 -0.66 7.73 -19.32
C ALA A 104 -0.94 6.29 -19.81
N LEU A 105 -1.02 6.08 -21.14
CA LEU A 105 -1.29 4.76 -21.72
C LEU A 105 -0.28 3.67 -21.31
N PRO A 106 1.05 3.85 -21.51
CA PRO A 106 2.01 2.82 -21.13
C PRO A 106 2.05 2.58 -19.62
N VAL A 107 1.80 3.60 -18.79
CA VAL A 107 1.70 3.44 -17.33
C VAL A 107 0.46 2.62 -16.96
N GLY A 108 -0.67 2.89 -17.60
CA GLY A 108 -1.92 2.14 -17.42
C GLY A 108 -1.81 0.67 -17.81
N GLU A 109 -1.10 0.37 -18.91
CA GLU A 109 -0.83 -1.01 -19.31
C GLU A 109 0.00 -1.77 -18.27
N LEU A 110 1.05 -1.14 -17.73
CA LEU A 110 1.89 -1.74 -16.69
C LEU A 110 1.12 -1.97 -15.39
N LEU A 111 0.28 -1.00 -14.98
CA LEU A 111 -0.61 -1.16 -13.83
C LEU A 111 -1.60 -2.30 -14.04
N GLY A 112 -2.17 -2.43 -15.25
CA GLY A 112 -3.03 -3.55 -15.62
C GLY A 112 -2.33 -4.91 -15.51
N LYS A 113 -1.09 -5.03 -16.00
CA LYS A 113 -0.27 -6.25 -15.86
C LYS A 113 0.00 -6.59 -14.40
N ALA A 114 0.29 -5.58 -13.56
CA ALA A 114 0.52 -5.76 -12.13
C ALA A 114 -0.75 -6.19 -11.38
N LEU A 115 -1.92 -5.66 -11.76
CA LEU A 115 -3.22 -6.10 -11.23
C LEU A 115 -3.58 -7.52 -11.65
N ILE A 116 -3.31 -7.90 -12.91
CA ILE A 116 -3.48 -9.28 -13.38
C ILE A 116 -2.57 -10.24 -12.60
N TRP A 117 -1.33 -9.83 -12.33
CA TRP A 117 -0.44 -10.59 -11.46
C TRP A 117 -1.06 -10.79 -10.08
N CYS A 118 -1.65 -9.73 -9.49
CA CYS A 118 -2.33 -9.84 -8.20
C CYS A 118 -3.52 -10.81 -8.25
N GLY A 119 -4.33 -10.78 -9.32
CA GLY A 119 -5.45 -11.72 -9.52
C GLY A 119 -4.99 -13.18 -9.53
N LYS A 120 -3.95 -13.48 -10.31
CA LYS A 120 -3.28 -14.80 -10.32
C LYS A 120 -2.73 -15.17 -8.94
N ALA A 121 -2.20 -14.19 -8.21
CA ALA A 121 -1.62 -14.34 -6.89
C ALA A 121 -2.63 -14.44 -5.74
N VAL A 122 -3.94 -14.33 -5.99
CA VAL A 122 -4.95 -14.48 -4.93
C VAL A 122 -6.09 -15.43 -5.33
N GLY A 123 -5.94 -16.13 -6.47
CA GLY A 123 -6.91 -17.09 -6.98
C GLY A 123 -8.21 -16.45 -7.45
N MET A 124 -8.16 -15.19 -7.90
CA MET A 124 -9.28 -14.48 -8.51
C MET A 124 -9.28 -14.64 -10.03
#